data_AF-A0A928G851-F1
#
_entry.id   AF-A0A928G851-F1
#
_cell.length_a   1.000
_cell.length_b   1.000
_cell.length_c   1.000
_cell.angle_alpha   90.00
_cell.angle_beta   90.00
_cell.angle_gamma   90.00
#
_symmetry.space_group_name_H-M   'P 1'
#
loop_
_entity.id
_entity.type
_entity.pdbx_description
1 polymer ?
#
loop_
_entity_poly.entity_id
_entity_poly.type
_entity_poly.pdbx_seq_one_letter_code
_entity_poly.pdbx_strand_id
1 'polypeptide(L)'
;MKNLGYLAVLFLAAITLVSCEKTKINHDGPAKFVLKNITTGEEQTFESVELGYNSPLLTIRNNDSLQVKFVAELEYVKYGFDVVFTLFNNNKVVDNEYPYLYKFKVEGITPGSYRFSCVATSEDDEVSIKEESVAQVEVVE
;
A
#
# COMPACT_ATOMS: atom_id res chain seq x y z
N MET A 1 78.50 -22.34 15.45
CA MET A 1 77.25 -22.89 14.88
C MET A 1 76.12 -22.67 15.87
N LYS A 2 75.15 -21.80 15.54
CA LYS A 2 73.71 -21.95 15.79
C LYS A 2 73.02 -20.63 15.42
N ASN A 3 72.27 -20.71 14.33
CA ASN A 3 71.25 -19.77 13.89
C ASN A 3 70.21 -19.57 15.00
N LEU A 4 69.77 -18.34 15.27
CA LEU A 4 68.39 -18.10 15.65
C LEU A 4 67.89 -16.91 14.84
N GLY A 5 67.01 -17.24 13.90
CA GLY A 5 66.40 -16.32 12.95
C GLY A 5 65.36 -15.42 13.62
N TYR A 6 65.25 -14.24 13.04
CA TYR A 6 64.16 -13.30 13.18
C TYR A 6 62.83 -13.97 12.83
N LEU A 7 61.83 -13.86 13.71
CA LEU A 7 60.43 -14.07 13.35
C LEU A 7 59.67 -12.80 13.74
N ALA A 8 59.60 -11.85 12.82
CA ALA A 8 58.69 -10.72 12.92
C ALA A 8 57.29 -11.22 12.53
N VAL A 9 56.44 -11.42 13.53
CA VAL A 9 55.03 -11.77 13.31
C VAL A 9 54.27 -10.48 12.99
N LEU A 10 54.02 -10.25 11.70
CA LEU A 10 53.07 -9.24 11.22
C LEU A 10 51.64 -9.71 11.55
N PHE A 11 51.02 -9.09 12.55
CA PHE A 11 49.58 -9.18 12.75
C PHE A 11 48.89 -8.31 11.69
N LEU A 12 48.43 -8.93 10.61
CA LEU A 12 47.39 -8.34 9.76
C LEU A 12 46.08 -8.41 10.54
N ALA A 13 45.67 -7.29 11.14
CA ALA A 13 44.29 -7.11 11.57
C ALA A 13 43.41 -7.01 10.31
N ALA A 14 42.79 -8.12 9.93
CA ALA A 14 41.73 -8.11 8.93
C ALA A 14 40.53 -7.35 9.53
N ILE A 15 40.34 -6.10 9.10
CA ILE A 15 39.12 -5.35 9.35
C ILE A 15 38.03 -6.01 8.50
N THR A 16 37.28 -6.94 9.09
CA THR A 16 36.01 -7.38 8.52
C THR A 16 35.02 -6.23 8.65
N LEU A 17 34.88 -5.45 7.58
CA LEU A 17 33.68 -4.64 7.34
C LEU A 17 32.52 -5.63 7.28
N VAL A 18 31.78 -5.75 8.37
CA VAL A 18 30.45 -6.36 8.35
C VAL A 18 29.60 -5.39 7.54
N SER A 19 29.53 -5.62 6.23
CA SER A 19 28.52 -5.03 5.38
C SER A 19 27.19 -5.54 5.94
N CYS A 20 26.53 -4.70 6.74
CA CYS A 20 25.14 -4.92 7.09
C CYS A 20 24.35 -4.65 5.80
N GLU A 21 24.32 -5.64 4.91
CA GLU A 21 23.35 -5.63 3.81
C GLU A 21 21.99 -5.66 4.49
N LYS A 22 21.35 -4.49 4.62
CA LYS A 22 19.97 -4.38 5.07
C LYS A 22 19.14 -5.19 4.08
N THR A 23 18.75 -6.40 4.47
CA THR A 23 17.84 -7.22 3.68
C THR A 23 16.49 -6.54 3.67
N LYS A 24 16.14 -5.92 2.53
CA LYS A 24 14.83 -5.31 2.31
C LYS A 24 13.76 -6.39 2.42
N ILE A 25 12.88 -6.29 3.42
CA ILE A 25 11.75 -7.21 3.58
C ILE A 25 10.65 -6.76 2.63
N ASN A 26 10.31 -7.61 1.66
CA ASN A 26 9.10 -7.44 0.84
C ASN A 26 7.96 -8.18 1.56
N HIS A 27 6.92 -7.44 1.94
CA HIS A 27 5.75 -8.00 2.62
C HIS A 27 4.53 -7.82 1.73
N ASP A 28 3.80 -8.92 1.52
CA ASP A 28 2.43 -8.92 1.01
C ASP A 28 1.53 -9.13 2.24
N GLY A 29 0.97 -8.04 2.78
CA GLY A 29 0.07 -8.08 3.94
C GLY A 29 -1.38 -7.98 3.53
N PRO A 30 -2.35 -8.47 4.32
CA PRO A 30 -3.76 -8.35 3.99
C PRO A 30 -4.24 -6.93 4.33
N ALA A 31 -3.74 -5.95 3.59
CA ALA A 31 -4.29 -4.63 3.61
C ALA A 31 -5.66 -4.63 2.91
N LYS A 32 -6.58 -3.83 3.44
CA LYS A 32 -7.96 -3.80 2.96
C LYS A 32 -8.28 -2.46 2.33
N PHE A 33 -8.90 -2.49 1.16
CA PHE A 33 -9.55 -1.35 0.56
C PHE A 33 -11.03 -1.36 0.94
N VAL A 34 -11.53 -0.28 1.51
CA VAL A 34 -12.94 -0.15 1.89
C VAL A 34 -13.56 0.96 1.07
N LEU A 35 -14.66 0.65 0.39
CA LEU A 35 -15.49 1.63 -0.32
C LEU A 35 -16.84 1.71 0.40
N LYS A 36 -17.23 2.93 0.80
CA LYS A 36 -18.47 3.22 1.48
C LYS A 36 -19.26 4.26 0.72
N ASN A 37 -20.53 3.97 0.44
CA ASN A 37 -21.51 4.96 0.05
C ASN A 37 -22.08 5.60 1.31
N ILE A 38 -21.66 6.83 1.61
CA ILE A 38 -22.11 7.58 2.79
C ILE A 38 -23.59 7.98 2.66
N THR A 39 -24.08 8.18 1.43
CA THR A 39 -25.49 8.54 1.19
C THR A 39 -26.43 7.39 1.55
N THR A 40 -26.12 6.17 1.10
CA THR A 40 -26.98 4.99 1.33
C THR A 40 -26.62 4.21 2.60
N GLY A 41 -25.41 4.40 3.11
CA GLY A 41 -24.84 3.63 4.22
C GLY A 41 -24.19 2.31 3.81
N GLU A 42 -24.26 1.93 2.53
CA GLU A 42 -23.68 0.69 2.01
C GLU A 42 -22.15 0.73 2.06
N GLU A 43 -21.53 -0.40 2.39
CA GLU A 43 -20.08 -0.53 2.54
C GLU A 43 -19.61 -1.87 2.01
N GLN A 44 -18.49 -1.86 1.29
CA GLN A 44 -17.83 -3.04 0.78
C GLN A 44 -16.34 -3.00 1.11
N THR A 45 -15.80 -4.16 1.46
CA THR A 45 -14.39 -4.35 1.79
C THR A 45 -13.77 -5.31 0.78
N PHE A 46 -12.62 -4.92 0.25
CA PHE A 46 -11.85 -5.62 -0.76
C PHE A 46 -10.48 -5.95 -0.17
N GLU A 47 -10.04 -7.19 -0.32
CA GLU A 47 -8.71 -7.63 0.11
C GLU A 47 -7.71 -7.52 -1.04
N SER A 48 -6.43 -7.27 -0.73
CA SER A 48 -5.40 -6.99 -1.74
C SER A 48 -5.18 -8.11 -2.77
N VAL A 49 -5.54 -9.35 -2.43
CA VAL A 49 -5.45 -10.51 -3.32
C VAL A 49 -6.58 -10.60 -4.36
N GLU A 50 -7.68 -9.86 -4.18
CA GLU A 50 -8.79 -9.88 -5.13
C GLU A 50 -8.58 -8.83 -6.23
N LEU A 51 -8.20 -9.29 -7.43
CA LEU A 51 -8.15 -8.46 -8.64
C LEU A 51 -9.54 -8.09 -9.18
N GLY A 52 -10.50 -7.76 -8.32
CA GLY A 52 -11.79 -7.15 -8.64
C GLY A 52 -12.73 -7.92 -9.57
N TYR A 53 -12.31 -8.98 -10.27
CA TYR A 53 -13.11 -9.64 -11.32
C TYR A 53 -14.33 -10.40 -10.77
N ASN A 54 -14.28 -10.81 -9.50
CA ASN A 54 -15.36 -11.50 -8.80
C ASN A 54 -15.85 -10.75 -7.55
N SER A 55 -15.38 -9.51 -7.34
CA SER A 55 -15.76 -8.76 -6.15
C SER A 55 -17.19 -8.24 -6.30
N PRO A 56 -17.97 -8.15 -5.20
CA PRO A 56 -19.33 -7.62 -5.24
C PRO A 56 -19.33 -6.21 -5.86
N LEU A 57 -20.36 -5.92 -6.66
CA LEU A 57 -20.55 -4.62 -7.28
C LEU A 57 -21.20 -3.67 -6.27
N LEU A 58 -20.66 -2.48 -6.09
CA LEU A 58 -21.33 -1.40 -5.36
C LEU A 58 -22.11 -0.54 -6.35
N THR A 59 -23.43 -0.44 -6.17
CA THR A 59 -24.27 0.46 -6.96
C THR A 59 -24.21 1.88 -6.38
N ILE A 60 -23.87 2.85 -7.23
CA ILE A 60 -23.76 4.26 -6.85
C ILE A 60 -24.55 5.14 -7.83
N ARG A 61 -25.01 6.30 -7.37
CA ARG A 61 -25.73 7.28 -8.18
C ARG A 61 -24.96 8.59 -8.31
N ASN A 62 -25.31 9.37 -9.33
CA ASN A 62 -24.91 10.77 -9.34
C ASN A 62 -25.41 11.48 -8.07
N ASN A 63 -24.55 12.31 -7.51
CA ASN A 63 -24.65 12.99 -6.22
C ASN A 63 -24.43 12.14 -4.97
N ASP A 64 -24.13 10.84 -5.09
CA ASP A 64 -23.72 10.07 -3.92
C ASP A 64 -22.42 10.60 -3.33
N SER A 65 -22.35 10.61 -1.99
CA SER A 65 -21.12 10.91 -1.26
C SER A 65 -20.44 9.58 -0.95
N LEU A 66 -19.22 9.40 -1.45
CA LEU A 66 -18.44 8.20 -1.25
C LEU A 66 -17.25 8.46 -0.32
N GLN A 67 -16.84 7.41 0.39
CA GLN A 67 -15.59 7.36 1.14
C GLN A 67 -14.81 6.12 0.71
N VAL A 68 -13.55 6.33 0.36
CA VAL A 68 -12.57 5.26 0.19
C VAL A 68 -11.59 5.28 1.36
N LYS A 69 -11.16 4.09 1.78
CA LYS A 69 -10.21 3.93 2.88
C LYS A 69 -9.24 2.79 2.58
N PHE A 70 -7.97 3.02 2.84
CA PHE A 70 -6.98 1.97 2.95
C PHE A 70 -6.79 1.60 4.43
N VAL A 71 -6.83 0.31 4.74
CA VAL A 71 -6.67 -0.24 6.08
C VAL A 71 -5.43 -1.11 6.09
N ALA A 72 -4.33 -0.55 6.57
CA ALA A 72 -3.14 -1.31 6.92
C ALA A 72 -3.37 -2.11 8.22
N GLU A 73 -2.70 -3.24 8.38
CA GLU A 73 -2.64 -3.88 9.70
C GLU A 73 -1.89 -2.99 10.69
N LEU A 74 -2.28 -3.05 11.96
CA LEU A 74 -1.77 -2.14 13.00
C LEU A 74 -0.24 -2.17 13.14
N GLU A 75 0.39 -3.32 12.91
CA GLU A 75 1.85 -3.45 12.98
C GLU A 75 2.60 -2.71 11.85
N TYR A 76 1.93 -2.44 10.72
CA TYR A 76 2.50 -1.72 9.58
C TYR A 76 2.19 -0.23 9.59
N VAL A 77 1.22 0.24 10.39
CA VAL A 77 0.85 1.67 10.45
C VAL A 77 2.06 2.56 10.77
N LYS A 78 3.01 2.06 11.57
CA LYS A 78 4.22 2.78 11.98
C LYS A 78 5.15 3.17 10.82
N TYR A 79 5.06 2.51 9.68
CA TYR A 79 5.93 2.79 8.52
C TYR A 79 5.42 4.00 7.71
N GLY A 80 4.16 4.40 7.89
CA GLY A 80 3.51 5.37 7.00
C GLY A 80 3.30 4.78 5.59
N PHE A 81 2.22 5.17 4.93
CA PHE A 81 1.95 4.76 3.55
C PHE A 81 1.56 5.97 2.71
N ASP A 82 2.19 6.10 1.57
CA ASP A 82 1.70 6.95 0.49
C ASP A 82 0.59 6.17 -0.22
N VAL A 83 -0.65 6.64 -0.08
CA VAL A 83 -1.83 5.95 -0.63
C VAL A 83 -2.38 6.70 -1.82
N VAL A 84 -2.48 6.01 -2.96
CA VAL A 84 -3.06 6.53 -4.19
C VAL A 84 -4.36 5.80 -4.50
N PHE A 85 -5.46 6.55 -4.48
CA PHE A 85 -6.75 6.08 -4.97
C PHE A 85 -6.94 6.50 -6.43
N THR A 86 -7.29 5.58 -7.32
CA THR A 86 -7.69 5.88 -8.71
C THR A 86 -9.19 5.70 -8.84
N LEU A 87 -9.92 6.79 -9.09
CA LEU A 87 -11.38 6.87 -9.05
C LEU A 87 -11.88 7.59 -10.31
N PHE A 88 -12.70 6.95 -11.14
CA PHE A 88 -13.21 7.54 -12.38
C PHE A 88 -12.10 8.17 -13.26
N ASN A 89 -10.96 7.48 -13.40
CA ASN A 89 -9.75 7.95 -14.11
C ASN A 89 -9.03 9.16 -13.48
N ASN A 90 -9.38 9.55 -12.26
CA ASN A 90 -8.67 10.58 -11.49
C ASN A 90 -7.90 9.95 -10.33
N ASN A 91 -6.65 10.37 -10.17
CA ASN A 91 -5.82 9.92 -9.05
C ASN A 91 -5.94 10.90 -7.89
N LYS A 92 -6.09 10.36 -6.68
CA LYS A 92 -6.01 11.10 -5.44
C LYS A 92 -4.94 10.49 -4.55
N VAL A 93 -3.95 11.31 -4.23
CA VAL A 93 -2.93 10.99 -3.22
C VAL A 93 -3.46 11.38 -1.84
N VAL A 94 -3.29 10.49 -0.88
CA VAL A 94 -3.50 10.71 0.55
C VAL A 94 -2.15 10.49 1.23
N ASP A 95 -1.67 11.54 1.88
CA ASP A 95 -0.37 11.57 2.53
C ASP A 95 -0.30 10.63 3.74
N ASN A 96 0.91 10.40 4.25
CA ASN A 96 1.35 9.42 5.26
C ASN A 96 0.68 9.46 6.65
N GLU A 97 -0.50 10.06 6.81
CA GLU A 97 -1.20 10.16 8.09
C GLU A 97 -2.40 9.19 8.14
N TYR A 98 -2.29 8.21 9.05
CA TYR A 98 -3.40 7.33 9.36
C TYR A 98 -4.52 8.09 10.10
N PRO A 99 -5.80 7.93 9.73
CA PRO A 99 -6.33 6.99 8.74
C PRO A 99 -6.21 7.46 7.28
N TYR A 100 -5.77 6.55 6.41
CA TYR A 100 -5.69 6.76 4.96
C TYR A 100 -7.10 6.75 4.33
N LEU A 101 -7.72 7.92 4.24
CA LEU A 101 -9.09 8.05 3.74
C LEU A 101 -9.24 9.21 2.77
N TYR A 102 -10.20 9.08 1.86
CA TYR A 102 -10.63 10.15 0.98
C TYR A 102 -12.15 10.13 0.81
N LYS A 103 -12.76 11.31 0.88
CA LYS A 103 -14.20 11.52 0.69
C LYS A 103 -14.43 12.39 -0.53
N PHE A 104 -15.40 12.03 -1.34
CA PHE A 104 -15.75 12.78 -2.55
C PHE A 104 -17.22 12.61 -2.91
N LYS A 105 -17.72 13.52 -3.74
CA LYS A 105 -19.07 13.45 -4.30
C LYS A 105 -18.99 12.96 -5.74
N VAL A 106 -19.88 12.04 -6.13
CA VAL A 106 -20.01 11.56 -7.50
C VAL A 106 -20.76 12.62 -8.30
N GLU A 107 -20.10 13.30 -9.23
CA GLU A 107 -20.72 14.35 -10.05
C GLU A 107 -20.27 14.25 -11.50
N GLY A 108 -21.21 14.42 -12.43
CA GLY A 108 -20.91 14.43 -13.86
C GLY A 108 -20.45 13.09 -14.41
N ILE A 109 -20.78 11.98 -13.75
CA ILE A 109 -20.39 10.64 -14.17
C ILE A 109 -21.53 10.01 -14.98
N THR A 110 -21.19 9.45 -16.15
CA THR A 110 -22.15 8.72 -16.97
C THR A 110 -22.47 7.36 -16.36
N PRO A 111 -23.73 6.85 -16.45
CA PRO A 111 -24.04 5.50 -16.03
C PRO A 111 -23.14 4.45 -16.72
N GLY A 112 -22.74 3.41 -15.99
CA GLY A 112 -21.85 2.37 -16.48
C GLY A 112 -21.01 1.70 -15.38
N SER A 113 -20.19 0.74 -15.78
CA SER A 113 -19.28 0.02 -14.88
C SER A 113 -17.91 0.69 -14.83
N TYR A 114 -17.39 0.90 -13.62
CA TYR A 114 -16.09 1.51 -13.36
C TYR A 114 -15.25 0.66 -12.41
N ARG A 115 -13.93 0.82 -12.52
CA ARG A 115 -12.97 0.20 -11.60
C ARG A 115 -12.37 1.29 -10.73
N PHE A 116 -12.40 1.07 -9.42
CA PHE A 116 -11.62 1.85 -8.46
C PHE A 116 -10.43 1.04 -8.03
N SER A 117 -9.28 1.68 -7.89
CA SER A 117 -8.09 1.02 -7.34
C SER A 117 -7.47 1.80 -6.21
N CYS A 118 -6.78 1.08 -5.34
CA CYS A 118 -5.96 1.60 -4.27
C CYS A 118 -4.55 1.03 -4.43
N VAL A 119 -3.55 1.90 -4.39
CA VAL A 119 -2.14 1.50 -4.31
C VAL A 119 -1.56 2.16 -3.08
N ALA A 120 -1.05 1.36 -2.14
CA ALA A 120 -0.38 1.86 -0.96
C ALA A 120 1.08 1.45 -1.02
N THR A 121 1.98 2.43 -0.94
CA THR A 121 3.42 2.22 -0.94
C THR A 121 4.03 2.72 0.35
N SER A 122 4.83 1.88 0.99
CA SER A 122 5.74 2.29 2.06
C SER A 122 7.14 1.86 1.65
N GLU A 123 8.08 2.78 1.71
CA GLU A 123 9.48 2.51 1.43
C GLU A 123 10.36 3.22 2.45
N ASP A 124 11.06 2.42 3.25
CA ASP A 124 12.16 2.88 4.08
C ASP A 124 13.42 2.02 3.82
N ASP A 125 14.47 2.26 4.59
CA ASP A 125 15.74 1.54 4.44
C ASP A 125 15.64 0.02 4.75
N GLU A 126 14.57 -0.44 5.40
CA GLU A 126 14.42 -1.79 5.94
C GLU A 126 13.28 -2.57 5.28
N VAL A 127 12.24 -1.87 4.83
CA VAL A 127 10.97 -2.45 4.42
C VAL A 127 10.47 -1.76 3.14
N SER A 128 9.95 -2.57 2.20
CA SER A 128 9.11 -2.07 1.12
C SER A 128 7.85 -2.88 1.01
N ILE A 129 6.74 -2.16 1.07
CA ILE A 129 5.39 -2.72 1.01
C ILE A 129 4.69 -2.04 -0.14
N LYS A 130 4.09 -2.85 -1.02
CA LYS A 130 3.24 -2.37 -2.09
C LYS A 130 1.97 -3.21 -2.11
N GLU A 131 0.86 -2.58 -1.75
CA GLU A 131 -0.45 -3.22 -1.75
C GLU A 131 -1.32 -2.65 -2.85
N GLU A 132 -1.95 -3.51 -3.64
CA GLU A 132 -2.91 -3.13 -4.68
C GLU A 132 -4.27 -3.76 -4.39
N SER A 133 -5.35 -3.02 -4.61
CA SER A 133 -6.71 -3.57 -4.50
C SER A 133 -7.61 -2.93 -5.55
N VAL A 134 -8.57 -3.68 -6.06
CA VAL A 134 -9.50 -3.22 -7.10
C VAL A 134 -10.95 -3.50 -6.71
N ALA A 135 -11.80 -2.48 -6.77
CA ALA A 135 -13.25 -2.60 -6.64
C ALA A 135 -13.93 -2.36 -7.98
N GLN A 136 -15.07 -3.01 -8.20
CA GLN A 136 -15.99 -2.69 -9.29
C GLN A 136 -17.18 -1.92 -8.75
N VAL A 137 -17.56 -0.85 -9.45
CA VAL A 137 -18.74 -0.05 -9.12
C VAL A 137 -19.63 0.08 -10.35
N GLU A 138 -20.94 0.11 -10.13
CA GLU A 138 -21.92 0.39 -11.16
C GLU A 138 -22.57 1.73 -10.87
N VAL A 139 -22.40 2.69 -11.79
CA VAL A 139 -23.10 3.97 -11.75
C VAL A 139 -24.43 3.81 -12.44
N VAL A 140 -25.51 4.10 -11.72
CA VAL A 140 -26.89 4.11 -12.24
C VAL A 140 -27.48 5.53 -12.20
N GLU A 141 -28.61 5.72 -12.88
CA GLU A 141 -29.35 6.98 -12.89
C GLU A 141 -29.90 7.39 -11.50
#